data_AF-A0A2E0RRD5-F1
#
_entry.id   AF-A0A2E0RRD5-F1
#
_cell.length_a   1.000
_cell.length_b   1.000
_cell.length_c   1.000
_cell.angle_alpha   90.00
_cell.angle_beta   90.00
_cell.angle_gamma   90.00
#
_symmetry.space_group_name_H-M   'P 1'
#
loop_
_entity.id
_entity.type
_entity.pdbx_description
1 polymer ?
#
loop_
_entity_poly.entity_id
_entity_poly.type
_entity_poly.pdbx_seq_one_letter_code
_entity_poly.pdbx_strand_id
1 'polypeptide(L)'
;MFHLHYDRLLVEHGPVPPHERSWRHPSEVAADETAELRAIEVPRSTRTFALATGTLGLVAIAVFVLAMTPSRDGTPIALTATTTIQVTAAGESAPTFAAVRGPVTEVTPMRAALATPIGRGDYAVVIRTSVRSDGDDTVQVALPSGRVVTGQIIDVDADTAVIQLAEAEPGHRIAEQRPHDRETVTVLATPPITVAFADIDELSVDEGTAVLDVDGELVGLCTRGANGTEVVSVDEAIEEMDAPVDAEHEHEHGDDGEPGDPNVTAVVDGDHELDDALHVPGERDDDDDSVAEHDVPLDTDVVDTDVVDTAGEQDD
;
A
#
# COMPACT_ATOMS: atom_id res chain seq x y z
N MET A 1 33.70 11.13 78.54
CA MET A 1 32.58 11.79 77.85
C MET A 1 32.72 11.41 76.38
N PHE A 2 31.98 10.39 75.94
CA PHE A 2 32.13 9.81 74.60
C PHE A 2 31.13 10.48 73.65
N HIS A 3 31.64 11.20 72.66
CA HIS A 3 30.85 11.69 71.53
C HIS A 3 30.70 10.53 70.53
N LEU A 4 29.50 9.95 70.46
CA LEU A 4 29.13 9.05 69.37
C LEU A 4 28.93 9.90 68.12
N HIS A 5 29.94 9.91 67.24
CA HIS A 5 29.79 10.34 65.85
C HIS A 5 28.86 9.35 65.16
N TYR A 6 27.60 9.72 64.98
CA TYR A 6 26.72 9.05 64.02
C TYR A 6 27.22 9.41 62.63
N ASP A 7 27.93 8.48 62.02
CA ASP A 7 28.28 8.53 60.61
C ASP A 7 26.98 8.42 59.80
N ARG A 8 26.52 9.52 59.22
CA ARG A 8 25.36 9.55 58.30
C ARG A 8 25.76 8.99 56.94
N LEU A 9 26.34 7.79 56.94
CA LEU A 9 26.66 7.05 55.74
C LEU A 9 25.35 6.65 55.04
N LEU A 10 25.17 7.22 53.85
CA LEU A 10 24.28 6.79 52.77
C LEU A 10 23.00 6.05 53.20
N VAL A 11 21.97 6.79 53.55
CA VAL A 11 20.61 6.30 53.30
C VAL A 11 20.28 6.72 51.88
N GLU A 12 20.35 5.78 50.93
CA GLU A 12 19.78 5.98 49.60
C GLU A 12 18.33 6.46 49.77
N HIS A 13 17.98 7.57 49.10
CA HIS A 13 16.60 8.06 49.16
C HIS A 13 15.66 6.95 48.70
N GLY A 14 14.69 6.61 49.54
CA GLY A 14 13.66 5.63 49.20
C GLY A 14 12.93 6.05 47.91
N PRO A 15 12.35 5.10 47.15
CA PRO A 15 11.67 5.40 45.91
C PRO A 15 10.58 6.45 46.15
N VAL A 16 10.62 7.53 45.35
CA VAL A 16 9.65 8.63 45.43
C VAL A 16 8.25 8.06 45.21
N PRO A 17 7.31 8.26 46.16
CA PRO A 17 5.98 7.70 46.06
C PRO A 17 5.25 8.26 44.83
N PRO A 18 4.32 7.50 44.21
CA PRO A 18 3.74 7.86 42.90
C PRO A 18 3.10 9.25 42.83
N HIS A 19 2.58 9.76 43.94
CA HIS A 19 1.93 11.07 44.02
C HIS A 19 2.90 12.25 44.14
N GLU A 20 4.19 12.01 44.39
CA GLU A 20 5.25 13.03 44.42
C GLU A 20 6.06 13.06 43.11
N ARG A 21 5.76 12.17 42.16
CA ARG A 21 6.38 12.18 40.83
C ARG A 21 5.74 13.27 40.00
N SER A 22 6.53 14.21 39.47
CA SER A 22 6.04 15.10 38.43
C SER A 22 5.59 14.27 37.25
N TRP A 23 4.33 14.43 36.85
CA TRP A 23 3.81 13.75 35.68
C TRP A 23 4.51 14.35 34.46
N ARG A 24 5.41 13.57 33.84
CA ARG A 24 6.05 13.93 32.58
C ARG A 24 5.19 13.40 31.43
N HIS A 25 5.11 14.17 30.36
CA HIS A 25 4.40 13.71 29.17
C HIS A 25 5.13 12.46 28.60
N PRO A 26 4.43 11.43 28.09
CA PRO A 26 5.07 10.21 27.58
C PRO A 26 6.16 10.47 26.55
N SER A 27 6.03 11.53 25.74
CA SER A 27 7.05 11.94 24.76
C SER A 27 8.36 12.43 25.39
N GLU A 28 8.30 13.09 26.55
CA GLU A 28 9.51 13.55 27.26
C GLU A 28 10.26 12.38 27.88
N VAL A 29 9.52 11.39 28.42
CA VAL A 29 10.13 10.15 28.96
C VAL A 29 10.82 9.37 27.85
N ALA A 30 10.18 9.23 26.68
CA ALA A 30 10.77 8.56 25.53
C ALA A 30 12.00 9.31 24.99
N ALA A 31 11.99 10.65 24.98
CA ALA A 31 13.14 11.45 24.55
C ALA A 31 14.34 11.29 25.48
N ASP A 32 14.13 11.31 26.80
CA ASP A 32 15.20 11.10 27.79
C ASP A 32 15.78 9.68 27.71
N GLU A 33 14.92 8.66 27.57
CA GLU A 33 15.35 7.26 27.45
C GLU A 33 16.13 7.01 26.15
N THR A 34 15.68 7.58 25.03
CA THR A 34 16.41 7.48 23.75
C THR A 34 17.73 8.24 23.77
N ALA A 35 17.82 9.36 24.49
CA ALA A 35 19.08 10.08 24.69
C ALA A 35 20.07 9.26 25.54
N GLU A 36 19.60 8.58 26.58
CA GLU A 36 20.42 7.69 27.40
C GLU A 36 20.93 6.49 26.59
N LEU A 37 20.07 5.86 25.78
CA LEU A 37 20.46 4.75 24.90
C LEU A 37 21.49 5.17 23.83
N ARG A 38 21.41 6.41 23.32
CA ARG A 38 22.43 6.93 22.39
C ARG A 38 23.77 7.23 23.06
N ALA A 39 23.76 7.59 24.35
CA ALA A 39 24.97 7.89 25.11
C ALA A 39 25.76 6.62 25.48
N ILE A 40 25.16 5.44 25.40
CA ILE A 40 25.86 4.17 25.57
C ILE A 40 26.76 3.94 24.36
N GLU A 41 28.04 4.30 24.49
CA GLU A 41 29.04 4.05 23.46
C GLU A 41 29.31 2.54 23.36
N VAL A 42 28.63 1.90 22.40
CA VAL A 42 28.84 0.49 22.11
C VAL A 42 30.26 0.29 21.57
N PRO A 43 31.10 -0.55 22.22
CA PRO A 43 32.46 -0.82 21.75
C PRO A 43 32.46 -1.27 20.29
N ARG A 44 33.42 -0.78 19.49
CA ARG A 44 33.55 -1.13 18.06
C ARG A 44 33.61 -2.65 17.83
N SER A 45 34.21 -3.39 18.76
CA SER A 45 34.29 -4.86 18.76
C SER A 45 32.92 -5.54 18.87
N THR A 46 32.00 -4.98 19.67
CA THR A 46 30.64 -5.50 19.81
C THR A 46 29.85 -5.32 18.52
N ARG A 47 30.02 -4.19 17.83
CA ARG A 47 29.39 -3.94 16.52
C ARG A 47 29.89 -4.93 15.47
N THR A 48 31.21 -5.15 15.39
CA THR A 48 31.77 -6.13 14.45
C THR A 48 31.34 -7.56 14.75
N PHE A 49 31.22 -7.92 16.03
CA PHE A 49 30.73 -9.25 16.44
C PHE A 49 29.26 -9.45 16.10
N ALA A 50 28.41 -8.45 16.34
CA ALA A 50 26.99 -8.49 16.00
C ALA A 50 26.80 -8.63 14.48
N LEU A 51 27.52 -7.84 13.67
CA LEU A 51 27.48 -7.93 12.21
C LEU A 51 27.94 -9.30 11.72
N ALA A 52 29.07 -9.81 12.21
CA ALA A 52 29.59 -11.12 11.80
C ALA A 52 28.65 -12.28 12.17
N THR A 53 27.98 -12.20 13.33
CA THR A 53 27.03 -13.23 13.75
C THR A 53 25.74 -13.16 12.95
N GLY A 54 25.27 -11.94 12.65
CA GLY A 54 24.09 -11.71 11.81
C GLY A 54 24.30 -12.20 10.37
N THR A 55 25.44 -11.90 9.75
CA THR A 55 25.75 -12.36 8.40
C THR A 55 25.88 -13.88 8.33
N LEU A 56 26.53 -14.51 9.32
CA LEU A 56 26.61 -15.97 9.40
C LEU A 56 25.21 -16.62 9.52
N GLY A 57 24.31 -16.00 10.29
CA GLY A 57 22.93 -16.45 10.42
C GLY A 57 22.15 -16.38 9.10
N LEU A 58 22.26 -15.27 8.36
CA LEU A 58 21.61 -15.12 7.05
C LEU A 58 22.14 -16.13 6.03
N VAL A 59 23.46 -16.38 6.00
CA VAL A 59 24.05 -17.39 5.13
C VAL A 59 23.52 -18.79 5.47
N ALA A 60 23.40 -19.13 6.76
CA ALA A 60 22.85 -20.42 7.17
C ALA A 60 21.38 -20.60 6.73
N ILE A 61 20.55 -19.55 6.83
CA ILE A 61 19.16 -19.56 6.35
C ILE A 61 19.11 -19.74 4.82
N ALA A 62 19.94 -19.01 4.08
CA ALA A 62 19.99 -19.14 2.62
C ALA A 62 20.37 -20.56 2.17
N VAL A 63 21.38 -21.16 2.81
CA VAL A 63 21.76 -22.55 2.55
C VAL A 63 20.64 -23.53 2.89
N PHE A 64 19.92 -23.29 3.99
CA PHE A 64 18.79 -24.11 4.39
C PHE A 64 17.64 -24.05 3.38
N VAL A 65 17.27 -22.86 2.91
CA VAL A 65 16.24 -22.67 1.87
C VAL A 65 16.65 -23.37 0.58
N LEU A 66 17.91 -23.22 0.16
CA LEU A 66 18.43 -23.88 -1.03
C LEU A 66 18.38 -25.41 -0.89
N ALA A 67 18.73 -25.95 0.28
CA ALA A 67 18.69 -27.39 0.55
C ALA A 67 17.27 -27.96 0.62
N MET A 68 16.29 -27.16 1.06
CA MET A 68 14.88 -27.57 1.10
C MET A 68 14.11 -27.31 -0.20
N THR A 69 14.68 -26.57 -1.15
CA THR A 69 14.05 -26.35 -2.45
C THR A 69 14.30 -27.58 -3.34
N PRO A 70 13.29 -28.42 -3.63
CA PRO A 70 13.49 -29.61 -4.45
C PRO A 70 13.96 -29.20 -5.85
N SER A 71 15.09 -29.78 -6.29
CA SER A 71 15.63 -29.57 -7.64
C SER A 71 14.55 -29.94 -8.67
N ARG A 72 14.13 -28.94 -9.47
CA ARG A 72 13.18 -29.13 -10.58
C ARG A 72 13.91 -29.78 -11.76
N ASP A 73 14.29 -31.05 -11.62
CA ASP A 73 14.77 -31.89 -12.73
C ASP A 73 13.62 -32.56 -13.51
N GLY A 74 12.38 -32.20 -13.20
CA GLY A 74 11.20 -32.64 -13.93
C GLY A 74 10.73 -31.55 -14.89
N THR A 75 10.76 -31.83 -16.18
CA THR A 75 9.96 -31.10 -17.17
C THR A 75 8.52 -30.98 -16.68
N PRO A 76 7.85 -29.83 -16.89
CA PRO A 76 6.50 -29.62 -16.38
C PRO A 76 5.54 -30.63 -17.02
N ILE A 77 5.25 -31.70 -16.30
CA ILE A 77 4.09 -32.55 -16.59
C ILE A 77 2.89 -31.71 -16.16
N ALA A 78 2.28 -31.04 -17.13
CA ALA A 78 0.96 -30.47 -16.97
C ALA A 78 0.02 -31.61 -16.57
N LEU A 79 -0.24 -31.74 -15.27
CA LEU A 79 -1.31 -32.57 -14.76
C LEU A 79 -2.60 -31.84 -15.09
N THR A 80 -3.14 -32.13 -16.28
CA THR A 80 -4.50 -31.73 -16.65
C THR A 80 -5.43 -32.44 -15.67
N ALA A 81 -5.78 -31.78 -14.57
CA ALA A 81 -6.78 -32.23 -13.63
C ALA A 81 -8.13 -32.24 -14.36
N THR A 82 -8.41 -33.35 -15.03
CA THR A 82 -9.70 -33.61 -15.64
C THR A 82 -10.65 -33.97 -14.50
N THR A 83 -11.29 -32.97 -13.91
CA THR A 83 -12.43 -33.19 -13.02
C THR A 83 -13.56 -33.79 -13.85
N THR A 84 -13.60 -35.13 -13.89
CA THR A 84 -14.73 -35.86 -14.44
C THR A 84 -15.86 -35.78 -13.42
N ILE A 85 -16.83 -34.90 -13.67
CA ILE A 85 -18.09 -34.87 -12.93
C ILE A 85 -18.80 -36.21 -13.19
N GLN A 86 -18.70 -37.15 -12.24
CA GLN A 86 -19.54 -38.35 -12.24
C GLN A 86 -20.96 -37.96 -11.84
N VAL A 87 -21.80 -37.64 -12.84
CA VAL A 87 -23.24 -37.59 -12.67
C VAL A 87 -23.74 -39.04 -12.55
N THR A 88 -23.87 -39.54 -11.32
CA THR A 88 -24.62 -40.78 -11.05
C THR A 88 -26.11 -40.50 -11.22
N ALA A 89 -26.59 -40.57 -12.46
CA ALA A 89 -28.02 -40.65 -12.75
C ALA A 89 -28.47 -42.11 -12.52
N ALA A 90 -29.01 -42.38 -11.33
CA ALA A 90 -29.79 -43.58 -11.07
C ALA A 90 -31.20 -43.35 -11.63
N GLY A 91 -31.52 -43.98 -12.77
CA GLY A 91 -32.84 -43.83 -13.39
C GLY A 91 -32.93 -44.48 -14.77
N GLU A 92 -33.30 -45.74 -14.75
CA GLU A 92 -33.48 -46.68 -15.87
C GLU A 92 -34.43 -46.18 -16.98
N SER A 93 -33.86 -45.78 -18.12
CA SER A 93 -34.42 -45.99 -19.47
C SER A 93 -33.43 -45.46 -20.51
N ALA A 94 -32.97 -46.35 -21.38
CA ALA A 94 -32.01 -46.04 -22.43
C ALA A 94 -32.58 -45.10 -23.50
N PRO A 95 -31.84 -44.04 -23.86
CA PRO A 95 -31.79 -43.57 -25.23
C PRO A 95 -30.44 -43.96 -25.84
N THR A 96 -30.47 -44.50 -27.05
CA THR A 96 -29.30 -44.62 -27.91
C THR A 96 -28.76 -43.21 -28.19
N PHE A 97 -27.77 -42.76 -27.41
CA PHE A 97 -27.05 -41.52 -27.72
C PHE A 97 -26.05 -41.82 -28.85
N ALA A 98 -26.40 -41.37 -30.05
CA ALA A 98 -25.43 -41.21 -31.12
C ALA A 98 -24.35 -40.24 -30.63
N ALA A 99 -23.12 -40.72 -30.49
CA ALA A 99 -21.96 -39.91 -30.12
C ALA A 99 -21.66 -38.89 -31.24
N VAL A 100 -22.34 -37.74 -31.20
CA VAL A 100 -21.95 -36.56 -31.96
C VAL A 100 -20.68 -36.02 -31.30
N ARG A 101 -19.52 -36.41 -31.82
CA ARG A 101 -18.25 -35.73 -31.57
C ARG A 101 -18.35 -34.33 -32.18
N GLY A 102 -18.97 -33.40 -31.45
CA GLY A 102 -18.79 -31.99 -31.72
C GLY A 102 -17.34 -31.59 -31.42
N PRO A 103 -16.77 -30.61 -32.13
CA PRO A 103 -15.46 -30.06 -31.78
C PRO A 103 -15.53 -29.60 -30.33
N VAL A 104 -14.64 -30.13 -29.48
CA VAL A 104 -14.44 -29.63 -28.12
C VAL A 104 -13.95 -28.20 -28.31
N THR A 105 -14.85 -27.24 -28.14
CA THR A 105 -14.46 -25.85 -27.99
C THR A 105 -13.69 -25.82 -26.68
N GLU A 106 -12.37 -25.63 -26.74
CA GLU A 106 -11.57 -25.37 -25.56
C GLU A 106 -12.20 -24.15 -24.88
N VAL A 107 -12.95 -24.41 -23.80
CA VAL A 107 -13.43 -23.36 -22.92
C VAL A 107 -12.20 -22.91 -22.17
N THR A 108 -11.46 -21.96 -22.73
CA THR A 108 -10.44 -21.23 -21.98
C THR A 108 -11.15 -20.73 -20.73
N PRO A 109 -10.80 -21.22 -19.53
CA PRO A 109 -11.47 -20.81 -18.32
C PRO A 109 -11.33 -19.29 -18.25
N MET A 110 -12.47 -18.59 -18.31
CA MET A 110 -12.49 -17.16 -18.10
C MET A 110 -11.89 -16.92 -16.71
N ARG A 111 -10.68 -16.36 -16.68
CA ARG A 111 -10.06 -15.93 -15.42
C ARG A 111 -10.89 -14.77 -14.91
N ALA A 112 -11.50 -14.96 -13.73
CA ALA A 112 -12.12 -13.87 -13.00
C ALA A 112 -11.06 -12.80 -12.69
N ALA A 113 -11.47 -11.53 -12.71
CA ALA A 113 -10.60 -10.41 -12.35
C ALA A 113 -10.09 -10.57 -10.92
N LEU A 114 -8.82 -10.24 -10.65
CA LEU A 114 -8.31 -10.23 -9.29
C LEU A 114 -8.83 -8.98 -8.56
N ALA A 115 -9.48 -9.19 -7.42
CA ALA A 115 -10.01 -8.15 -6.56
C ALA A 115 -9.31 -8.16 -5.21
N THR A 116 -8.88 -6.99 -4.73
CA THR A 116 -8.20 -6.85 -3.44
C THR A 116 -9.16 -6.23 -2.42
N PRO A 117 -9.58 -6.96 -1.38
CA PRO A 117 -10.44 -6.41 -0.33
C PRO A 117 -9.78 -5.24 0.39
N ILE A 118 -10.56 -4.21 0.68
CA ILE A 118 -10.11 -2.97 1.35
C ILE A 118 -10.91 -2.70 2.61
N GLY A 119 -10.29 -1.97 3.54
CA GLY A 119 -10.90 -1.50 4.79
C GLY A 119 -11.44 -2.66 5.64
N ARG A 120 -12.76 -2.66 5.87
CA ARG A 120 -13.44 -3.70 6.66
C ARG A 120 -13.75 -4.97 5.88
N GLY A 121 -13.52 -4.97 4.57
CA GLY A 121 -13.74 -6.14 3.73
C GLY A 121 -15.04 -6.20 2.96
N ASP A 122 -15.91 -5.21 3.14
CA ASP A 122 -17.18 -5.12 2.41
C ASP A 122 -16.98 -4.64 0.96
N TYR A 123 -15.81 -4.08 0.67
CA TYR A 123 -15.43 -3.54 -0.63
C TYR A 123 -14.12 -4.16 -1.09
N ALA A 124 -13.93 -4.20 -2.41
CA ALA A 124 -12.67 -4.55 -3.03
C ALA A 124 -12.39 -3.66 -4.23
N VAL A 125 -11.11 -3.51 -4.56
CA VAL A 125 -10.65 -2.77 -5.73
C VAL A 125 -10.16 -3.75 -6.78
N VAL A 126 -10.49 -3.45 -8.04
CA VAL A 126 -10.12 -4.23 -9.22
C VAL A 126 -9.54 -3.31 -10.29
N ILE A 127 -8.67 -3.85 -11.15
CA ILE A 127 -8.25 -3.13 -12.36
C ILE A 127 -9.41 -3.13 -13.35
N ARG A 128 -9.79 -1.95 -13.83
CA ARG A 128 -10.96 -1.78 -14.70
C ARG A 128 -10.88 -2.59 -15.98
N THR A 129 -9.72 -2.66 -16.61
CA THR A 129 -9.50 -3.44 -17.85
C THR A 129 -9.69 -4.94 -17.67
N SER A 130 -9.57 -5.43 -16.43
CA SER A 130 -9.81 -6.84 -16.09
C SER A 130 -11.28 -7.16 -15.82
N VAL A 131 -12.10 -6.14 -15.53
CA VAL A 131 -13.53 -6.29 -15.25
C VAL A 131 -14.31 -6.43 -16.55
N ARG A 132 -15.05 -7.54 -16.66
CA ARG A 132 -16.02 -7.75 -17.73
C ARG A 132 -17.41 -7.68 -17.11
N SER A 133 -18.09 -6.54 -17.27
CA SER A 133 -19.47 -6.40 -16.86
C SER A 133 -20.37 -7.00 -17.95
N ASP A 134 -21.27 -7.90 -17.55
CA ASP A 134 -22.30 -8.48 -18.42
C ASP A 134 -23.54 -7.57 -18.55
N GLY A 135 -23.45 -6.32 -18.07
CA GLY A 135 -24.48 -5.28 -18.22
C GLY A 135 -25.38 -5.06 -16.99
N ASP A 136 -25.32 -5.94 -16.00
CA ASP A 136 -26.10 -5.86 -14.75
C ASP A 136 -25.29 -5.26 -13.57
N ASP A 137 -24.17 -4.59 -13.84
CA ASP A 137 -23.19 -4.08 -12.86
C ASP A 137 -22.66 -5.14 -11.85
N THR A 138 -23.00 -6.40 -12.04
CA THR A 138 -22.45 -7.52 -11.29
C THR A 138 -21.22 -8.08 -11.98
N VAL A 139 -20.18 -8.36 -11.21
CA VAL A 139 -18.94 -8.97 -11.70
C VAL A 139 -18.54 -10.16 -10.83
N GLN A 140 -18.02 -11.22 -11.46
CA GLN A 140 -17.32 -12.28 -10.74
C GLN A 140 -15.83 -11.96 -10.64
N VAL A 141 -15.32 -12.00 -9.42
CA VAL A 141 -13.93 -11.69 -9.11
C VAL A 141 -13.28 -12.79 -8.29
N ALA A 142 -11.99 -12.98 -8.48
CA ALA A 142 -11.16 -13.85 -7.65
C ALA A 142 -10.47 -13.02 -6.57
N LEU A 143 -10.59 -13.46 -5.32
CA LEU A 143 -9.91 -12.86 -4.18
C LEU A 143 -8.50 -13.43 -4.00
N PRO A 144 -7.61 -12.80 -3.22
CA PRO A 144 -6.27 -13.33 -2.94
C PRO A 144 -6.29 -14.70 -2.25
N SER A 145 -7.41 -15.05 -1.59
CA SER A 145 -7.65 -16.38 -1.02
C SER A 145 -7.86 -17.49 -2.07
N GLY A 146 -8.01 -17.13 -3.34
CA GLY A 146 -8.38 -18.02 -4.44
C GLY A 146 -9.88 -18.30 -4.55
N ARG A 147 -10.70 -17.76 -3.64
CA ARG A 147 -12.16 -17.83 -3.74
C ARG A 147 -12.64 -16.94 -4.88
N VAL A 148 -13.65 -17.40 -5.61
CA VAL A 148 -14.38 -16.57 -6.58
C VAL A 148 -15.69 -16.12 -5.94
N VAL A 149 -15.94 -14.82 -5.97
CA VAL A 149 -17.13 -14.19 -5.40
C VAL A 149 -17.80 -13.28 -6.42
N THR A 150 -19.08 -13.01 -6.23
CA THR A 150 -19.81 -12.01 -7.02
C THR A 150 -19.83 -10.71 -6.23
N GLY A 151 -19.54 -9.60 -6.90
CA GLY A 151 -19.67 -8.25 -6.37
C GLY A 151 -20.51 -7.36 -7.29
N GLN A 152 -20.97 -6.23 -6.75
CA GLN A 152 -21.62 -5.17 -7.50
C GLN A 152 -20.64 -4.02 -7.69
N ILE A 153 -20.49 -3.53 -8.91
CA ILE A 153 -19.70 -2.34 -9.21
C ILE A 153 -20.44 -1.14 -8.63
N ILE A 154 -19.79 -0.44 -7.70
CA ILE A 154 -20.34 0.77 -7.05
C ILE A 154 -19.78 2.01 -7.70
N ASP A 155 -18.49 1.97 -8.05
CA ASP A 155 -17.79 3.09 -8.65
C ASP A 155 -16.74 2.64 -9.67
N VAL A 156 -16.49 3.47 -10.68
CA VAL A 156 -15.57 3.19 -11.78
C VAL A 156 -14.78 4.45 -12.10
N ASP A 157 -13.48 4.36 -11.91
CA ASP A 157 -12.51 5.39 -12.29
C ASP A 157 -11.90 5.08 -13.68
N ALA A 158 -10.89 5.82 -14.11
CA ALA A 158 -10.17 5.63 -15.36
C ALA A 158 -9.55 4.22 -15.42
N ASP A 159 -8.84 3.81 -14.37
CA ASP A 159 -8.01 2.60 -14.34
C ASP A 159 -8.47 1.54 -13.34
N THR A 160 -9.26 1.91 -12.34
CA THR A 160 -9.77 1.00 -11.31
C THR A 160 -11.30 1.00 -11.25
N ALA A 161 -11.86 0.01 -10.55
CA ALA A 161 -13.25 0.04 -10.13
C ALA A 161 -13.36 -0.45 -8.69
N VAL A 162 -14.30 0.11 -7.95
CA VAL A 162 -14.65 -0.31 -6.60
C VAL A 162 -15.89 -1.19 -6.67
N ILE A 163 -15.79 -2.37 -6.07
CA ILE A 163 -16.88 -3.34 -6.01
C ILE A 163 -17.30 -3.58 -4.57
N GLN A 164 -18.60 -3.65 -4.33
CA GLN A 164 -19.15 -4.16 -3.09
C GLN A 164 -19.21 -5.68 -3.15
N LEU A 165 -18.60 -6.34 -2.17
CA LEU A 165 -18.61 -7.80 -2.07
C LEU A 165 -19.91 -8.28 -1.42
N ALA A 166 -20.44 -9.42 -1.90
CA ALA A 166 -21.61 -10.04 -1.27
C ALA A 166 -21.30 -10.64 0.12
N GLU A 167 -20.03 -10.98 0.38
CA GLU A 167 -19.53 -11.48 1.65
C GLU A 167 -18.26 -10.72 2.03
N ALA A 168 -18.19 -10.25 3.28
CA ALA A 168 -17.04 -9.51 3.77
C ALA A 168 -15.79 -10.39 3.92
N GLU A 169 -14.64 -9.88 3.48
CA GLU A 169 -13.34 -10.57 3.49
C GLU A 169 -12.25 -9.67 4.07
N PRO A 170 -11.34 -10.15 4.94
CA PRO A 170 -10.35 -9.29 5.58
C PRO A 170 -9.61 -8.38 4.58
N GLY A 171 -9.81 -7.07 4.72
CA GLY A 171 -9.28 -6.07 3.80
C GLY A 171 -7.98 -5.44 4.29
N HIS A 172 -7.30 -4.80 3.35
CA HIS A 172 -6.13 -3.96 3.61
C HIS A 172 -6.55 -2.52 3.86
N ARG A 173 -5.86 -1.82 4.77
CA ARG A 173 -5.92 -0.36 4.79
C ARG A 173 -5.27 0.17 3.53
N ILE A 174 -5.65 1.36 3.09
CA ILE A 174 -5.01 2.02 1.95
C ILE A 174 -3.90 2.89 2.51
N ALA A 175 -2.74 2.85 1.87
CA ALA A 175 -1.59 3.66 2.26
C ALA A 175 -1.87 5.13 1.97
N GLU A 176 -1.66 6.03 2.94
CA GLU A 176 -1.90 7.47 2.74
C GLU A 176 -0.85 8.14 1.84
N GLN A 177 0.27 7.46 1.60
CA GLN A 177 1.39 8.01 0.85
C GLN A 177 1.96 6.95 -0.09
N ARG A 178 2.20 7.36 -1.34
CA ARG A 178 2.92 6.53 -2.30
C ARG A 178 4.36 6.27 -1.82
N PRO A 179 4.82 5.00 -1.78
CA PRO A 179 6.19 4.65 -1.43
C PRO A 179 7.22 5.31 -2.33
N HIS A 180 8.40 5.58 -1.78
CA HIS A 180 9.54 6.04 -2.57
C HIS A 180 10.16 4.89 -3.38
N ASP A 181 10.84 5.20 -4.50
CA ASP A 181 11.49 4.23 -5.40
C ASP A 181 12.34 3.15 -4.70
N ARG A 182 13.05 3.52 -3.62
CA ARG A 182 13.92 2.61 -2.86
C ARG A 182 13.24 1.91 -1.70
N GLU A 183 12.00 2.27 -1.41
CA GLU A 183 11.23 1.67 -0.34
C GLU A 183 10.83 0.25 -0.72
N THR A 184 10.79 -0.62 0.27
CA THR A 184 10.48 -2.03 0.06
C THR A 184 8.97 -2.23 0.09
N VAL A 185 8.44 -2.95 -0.89
CA VAL A 185 7.03 -3.31 -0.97
C VAL A 185 6.86 -4.81 -1.14
N THR A 186 5.68 -5.32 -0.78
CA THR A 186 5.29 -6.71 -0.95
C THR A 186 4.19 -6.84 -1.99
N VAL A 187 4.50 -7.53 -3.10
CA VAL A 187 3.53 -7.90 -4.14
C VAL A 187 2.89 -9.23 -3.75
N LEU A 188 1.57 -9.27 -3.62
CA LEU A 188 0.79 -10.45 -3.21
C LEU A 188 0.63 -11.50 -4.32
N ALA A 189 1.72 -11.81 -5.02
CA ALA A 189 1.80 -12.94 -5.91
C ALA A 189 1.78 -14.27 -5.11
N THR A 190 1.76 -15.40 -5.81
CA THR A 190 1.88 -16.73 -5.18
C THR A 190 3.15 -17.44 -5.65
N PRO A 191 4.22 -17.50 -4.84
CA PRO A 191 4.37 -16.94 -3.48
C PRO A 191 4.50 -15.40 -3.47
N PRO A 192 4.28 -14.73 -2.32
CA PRO A 192 4.51 -13.28 -2.21
C PRO A 192 5.96 -12.90 -2.52
N ILE A 193 6.14 -11.73 -3.13
CA ILE A 193 7.44 -11.24 -3.60
C ILE A 193 7.70 -9.89 -2.93
N THR A 194 8.89 -9.70 -2.33
CA THR A 194 9.29 -8.44 -1.71
C THR A 194 10.45 -7.82 -2.50
N VAL A 195 10.26 -6.59 -2.98
CA VAL A 195 11.20 -5.86 -3.85
C VAL A 195 11.21 -4.37 -3.51
N ALA A 196 12.17 -3.61 -4.05
CA ALA A 196 12.05 -2.15 -4.02
C ALA A 196 10.92 -1.69 -4.95
N PHE A 197 10.26 -0.58 -4.62
CA PHE A 197 9.12 -0.08 -5.40
C PHE A 197 9.49 0.22 -6.86
N ALA A 198 10.72 0.69 -7.11
CA ALA A 198 11.22 0.94 -8.45
C ALA A 198 11.46 -0.34 -9.28
N ASP A 199 11.62 -1.50 -8.66
CA ASP A 199 11.93 -2.78 -9.33
C ASP A 199 10.65 -3.56 -9.71
N ILE A 200 9.46 -2.99 -9.49
CA ILE A 200 8.18 -3.66 -9.78
C ILE A 200 8.00 -3.90 -11.28
N ASP A 201 8.53 -3.03 -12.13
CA ASP A 201 8.41 -3.13 -13.58
C ASP A 201 9.10 -4.36 -14.17
N GLU A 202 10.11 -4.88 -13.48
CA GLU A 202 10.79 -6.12 -13.82
C GLU A 202 9.98 -7.39 -13.48
N LEU A 203 8.92 -7.26 -12.67
CA LEU A 203 8.12 -8.40 -12.23
C LEU A 203 7.15 -8.87 -13.32
N SER A 204 6.93 -10.19 -13.36
CA SER A 204 5.90 -10.82 -14.18
C SER A 204 4.80 -11.36 -13.29
N VAL A 205 3.81 -10.52 -13.00
CA VAL A 205 2.64 -10.85 -12.15
C VAL A 205 1.33 -10.71 -12.91
N ASP A 206 0.28 -11.35 -12.38
CA ASP A 206 -1.07 -11.23 -12.94
C ASP A 206 -1.63 -9.82 -12.66
N GLU A 207 -2.41 -9.29 -13.60
CA GLU A 207 -3.08 -8.00 -13.47
C GLU A 207 -4.10 -8.01 -12.33
N GLY A 208 -4.13 -6.94 -11.53
CA GLY A 208 -4.91 -6.84 -10.29
C GLY A 208 -4.24 -7.42 -9.05
N THR A 209 -2.99 -7.91 -9.15
CA THR A 209 -2.23 -8.34 -7.97
C THR A 209 -1.96 -7.13 -7.06
N ALA A 210 -2.24 -7.26 -5.76
CA ALA A 210 -2.03 -6.18 -4.79
C ALA A 210 -0.54 -5.90 -4.52
N VAL A 211 -0.22 -4.63 -4.31
CA VAL A 211 1.08 -4.15 -3.83
C VAL A 211 0.88 -3.51 -2.46
N LEU A 212 1.56 -4.03 -1.45
CA LEU A 212 1.51 -3.54 -0.07
C LEU A 212 2.83 -2.88 0.33
N ASP A 213 2.79 -1.87 1.18
CA ASP A 213 3.99 -1.30 1.80
C ASP A 213 4.55 -2.18 2.93
N VAL A 214 5.51 -1.65 3.70
CA VAL A 214 6.14 -2.33 4.84
C VAL A 214 5.21 -2.51 6.04
N ASP A 215 4.18 -1.68 6.16
CA ASP A 215 3.18 -1.71 7.23
C ASP A 215 1.99 -2.63 6.87
N GLY A 216 1.94 -3.10 5.62
CA GLY A 216 0.89 -3.98 5.10
C GLY A 216 -0.33 -3.22 4.57
N GLU A 217 -0.17 -1.92 4.32
CA GLU A 217 -1.19 -1.07 3.70
C GLU A 217 -1.09 -1.15 2.18
N LEU A 218 -2.23 -1.06 1.52
CA LEU A 218 -2.39 -1.20 0.07
C LEU A 218 -1.95 0.09 -0.61
N VAL A 219 -0.87 -0.02 -1.38
CA VAL A 219 -0.32 1.06 -2.20
C VAL A 219 -1.04 1.14 -3.53
N GLY A 220 -1.33 -0.02 -4.12
CA GLY A 220 -1.87 -0.08 -5.47
C GLY A 220 -2.11 -1.49 -5.98
N LEU A 221 -2.56 -1.57 -7.23
CA LEU A 221 -2.75 -2.81 -7.96
C LEU A 221 -1.81 -2.87 -9.16
N CYS A 222 -1.19 -4.03 -9.39
CA CYS A 222 -0.36 -4.26 -10.56
C CYS A 222 -1.22 -4.24 -11.84
N THR A 223 -0.82 -3.44 -12.81
CA THR A 223 -1.34 -3.46 -14.18
C THR A 223 -0.22 -3.76 -15.17
N ARG A 224 -0.57 -4.02 -16.43
CA ARG A 224 0.42 -4.25 -17.49
C ARG A 224 0.59 -2.98 -18.31
N GLY A 225 1.76 -2.37 -18.18
CA GLY A 225 2.19 -1.22 -18.96
C GLY A 225 2.93 -1.59 -20.24
N ALA A 226 3.44 -0.56 -20.92
CA ALA A 226 4.26 -0.75 -22.13
C ALA A 226 5.66 -1.28 -21.81
N ASN A 227 6.17 -0.97 -20.62
CA ASN A 227 7.54 -1.29 -20.19
C ASN A 227 7.61 -2.47 -19.21
N GLY A 228 6.48 -3.02 -18.76
CA GLY A 228 6.49 -4.06 -17.74
C GLY A 228 5.24 -3.99 -16.87
N THR A 229 5.39 -4.38 -15.60
CA THR A 229 4.33 -4.22 -14.61
C THR A 229 4.35 -2.79 -14.05
N GLU A 230 3.20 -2.13 -14.02
CA GLU A 230 3.05 -0.80 -13.44
C GLU A 230 2.12 -0.90 -12.22
N VAL A 231 2.17 0.08 -11.31
CA VAL A 231 1.28 0.14 -10.14
C VAL A 231 0.28 1.25 -10.33
N VAL A 232 -1.00 0.90 -10.35
CA VAL A 232 -2.11 1.86 -10.31
C VAL A 232 -2.45 2.14 -8.85
N SER A 233 -2.32 3.39 -8.44
CA SER A 233 -2.65 3.83 -7.08
C SER A 233 -4.14 3.73 -6.80
N VAL A 234 -4.51 3.48 -5.54
CA VAL A 234 -5.91 3.34 -5.12
C VAL A 234 -6.48 4.65 -4.52
N ASP A 235 -5.62 5.58 -4.11
CA ASP A 235 -6.02 6.83 -3.42
C ASP A 235 -7.01 7.68 -4.21
N GLU A 236 -6.78 7.84 -5.51
CA GLU A 236 -7.62 8.70 -6.36
C GLU A 236 -9.07 8.20 -6.46
N ALA A 237 -9.29 6.89 -6.36
CA ALA A 237 -10.61 6.29 -6.53
C ALA A 237 -11.49 6.36 -5.27
N ILE A 238 -10.94 6.70 -4.10
CA ILE A 238 -11.67 6.62 -2.81
C ILE A 238 -11.88 7.98 -2.17
N GLU A 239 -11.03 8.97 -2.46
CA GLU A 239 -11.26 10.35 -2.01
C GLU A 239 -12.61 10.92 -2.50
N GLU A 240 -13.16 10.42 -3.62
CA GLU A 240 -14.48 10.83 -4.11
C GLU A 240 -15.64 10.21 -3.31
N MET A 241 -15.43 9.07 -2.65
CA MET A 241 -16.47 8.38 -1.86
C MET A 241 -16.65 8.96 -0.45
N ASP A 242 -15.58 9.48 0.16
CA ASP A 242 -15.62 10.06 1.51
C ASP A 242 -15.99 11.55 1.51
N ALA A 243 -16.19 12.15 0.33
CA ALA A 243 -16.82 13.46 0.22
C ALA A 243 -18.24 13.35 0.82
N PRO A 244 -18.57 14.11 1.89
CA PRO A 244 -19.88 14.02 2.52
C PRO A 244 -20.94 14.35 1.48
N VAL A 245 -21.80 13.36 1.19
CA VAL A 245 -22.93 13.43 0.23
C VAL A 245 -23.91 14.60 0.54
N ASP A 246 -23.72 15.30 1.65
CA ASP A 246 -24.66 16.23 2.25
C ASP A 246 -24.28 17.73 2.15
N ALA A 247 -23.34 18.15 1.29
CA ALA A 247 -22.96 19.57 1.22
C ALA A 247 -23.63 20.40 0.09
N GLU A 248 -24.24 19.79 -0.93
CA GLU A 248 -24.72 20.53 -2.12
C GLU A 248 -26.26 20.64 -2.27
N HIS A 249 -27.05 20.48 -1.20
CA HIS A 249 -28.52 20.67 -1.27
C HIS A 249 -29.09 21.79 -0.40
N GLU A 250 -28.25 22.71 0.11
CA GLU A 250 -28.71 23.86 0.89
C GLU A 250 -28.78 25.20 0.11
N HIS A 251 -28.95 25.23 -1.22
CA HIS A 251 -29.26 26.52 -1.89
C HIS A 251 -30.21 26.36 -3.08
N GLU A 252 -31.52 26.39 -2.78
CA GLU A 252 -32.51 27.28 -3.43
C GLU A 252 -33.88 27.01 -2.79
N HIS A 253 -34.01 27.36 -1.50
CA HIS A 253 -35.34 27.64 -0.98
C HIS A 253 -35.74 29.01 -1.52
N GLY A 254 -36.62 28.97 -2.52
CA GLY A 254 -37.12 30.14 -3.21
C GLY A 254 -37.63 31.18 -2.23
N ASP A 255 -37.11 32.39 -2.42
CA ASP A 255 -37.71 33.65 -2.02
C ASP A 255 -39.13 33.70 -2.60
N ASP A 256 -40.09 33.32 -1.78
CA ASP A 256 -41.51 33.40 -2.00
C ASP A 256 -41.92 34.87 -2.00
N GLY A 257 -41.89 35.44 -3.21
CA GLY A 257 -42.26 36.81 -3.50
C GLY A 257 -43.49 37.29 -2.72
N GLU A 258 -43.24 38.29 -1.87
CA GLU A 258 -44.27 39.06 -1.19
C GLU A 258 -44.93 40.02 -2.19
N PRO A 259 -46.26 39.92 -2.44
CA PRO A 259 -46.94 40.84 -3.32
C PRO A 259 -47.50 42.03 -2.53
N GLY A 260 -46.85 43.20 -2.68
CA GLY A 260 -47.56 44.49 -2.70
C GLY A 260 -47.00 45.62 -1.84
N ASP A 261 -46.55 46.70 -2.50
CA ASP A 261 -47.26 47.99 -2.42
C ASP A 261 -46.72 49.00 -3.48
N PRO A 262 -47.53 49.47 -4.46
CA PRO A 262 -47.10 50.50 -5.39
C PRO A 262 -47.66 51.87 -4.98
N ASN A 263 -47.06 52.52 -3.99
CA ASN A 263 -47.11 53.98 -3.86
C ASN A 263 -46.22 54.45 -2.71
N VAL A 264 -45.14 55.18 -2.98
CA VAL A 264 -44.88 56.54 -2.49
C VAL A 264 -43.67 57.09 -3.25
N THR A 265 -43.93 58.08 -4.09
CA THR A 265 -42.98 59.08 -4.58
C THR A 265 -42.54 59.99 -3.43
N ALA A 266 -41.24 60.10 -3.16
CA ALA A 266 -40.60 61.34 -2.68
C ALA A 266 -39.06 61.24 -2.70
N VAL A 267 -38.50 61.96 -3.66
CA VAL A 267 -37.25 62.74 -3.63
C VAL A 267 -36.65 62.94 -2.23
N VAL A 268 -35.39 62.53 -2.02
CA VAL A 268 -34.38 63.27 -1.23
C VAL A 268 -32.99 62.97 -1.80
N ASP A 269 -32.36 64.02 -2.34
CA ASP A 269 -30.92 64.13 -2.60
C ASP A 269 -30.11 63.94 -1.30
N GLY A 270 -29.00 63.23 -1.35
CA GLY A 270 -28.13 63.05 -0.20
C GLY A 270 -26.76 62.52 -0.59
N ASP A 271 -25.88 63.42 -0.98
CA ASP A 271 -24.44 63.22 -1.06
C ASP A 271 -23.89 62.64 0.26
N HIS A 272 -23.17 61.51 0.17
CA HIS A 272 -22.20 61.12 1.19
C HIS A 272 -20.99 60.46 0.52
N GLU A 273 -20.06 61.31 0.11
CA GLU A 273 -18.63 61.00 0.18
C GLU A 273 -18.29 60.65 1.62
N LEU A 274 -17.87 59.42 1.87
CA LEU A 274 -16.95 59.11 2.95
C LEU A 274 -15.90 58.15 2.41
N ASP A 275 -14.74 58.74 2.17
CA ASP A 275 -13.44 58.12 2.40
C ASP A 275 -13.51 57.12 3.58
N ASP A 276 -13.01 55.90 3.41
CA ASP A 276 -11.93 55.51 4.31
C ASP A 276 -11.05 54.42 3.73
N ALA A 277 -9.76 54.68 3.89
CA ALA A 277 -8.67 53.89 3.41
C ALA A 277 -8.34 52.78 4.41
N LEU A 278 -8.25 51.54 3.95
CA LEU A 278 -7.43 50.53 4.62
C LEU A 278 -6.47 49.89 3.63
N HIS A 279 -5.41 50.65 3.42
CA HIS A 279 -4.10 50.20 2.96
C HIS A 279 -3.54 49.19 3.97
N VAL A 280 -3.37 47.94 3.55
CA VAL A 280 -2.58 46.94 4.27
C VAL A 280 -1.23 46.82 3.57
N PRO A 281 -0.13 47.32 4.16
CA PRO A 281 1.22 46.97 3.76
C PRO A 281 1.69 45.82 4.65
N GLY A 282 2.12 44.71 4.06
CA GLY A 282 2.79 43.66 4.83
C GLY A 282 3.64 42.77 3.92
N GLU A 283 4.94 43.08 3.92
CA GLU A 283 6.06 42.12 3.99
C GLU A 283 6.11 41.07 2.85
N ARG A 284 6.93 41.15 1.79
CA ARG A 284 8.39 41.35 1.71
C ARG A 284 9.17 40.65 2.80
N ASP A 285 9.28 39.33 2.67
CA ASP A 285 10.46 38.58 3.09
C ASP A 285 11.17 38.06 1.83
N ASP A 286 12.24 38.78 1.51
CA ASP A 286 13.33 38.36 0.65
C ASP A 286 14.24 37.45 1.50
N ASP A 287 14.16 36.13 1.35
CA ASP A 287 15.22 35.23 1.81
C ASP A 287 15.72 34.38 0.64
N ASP A 288 16.71 35.01 -0.01
CA ASP A 288 17.70 34.45 -0.91
C ASP A 288 18.63 33.52 -0.12
N ASP A 289 18.30 32.22 -0.09
CA ASP A 289 19.25 31.17 0.31
C ASP A 289 19.73 30.44 -0.96
N SER A 290 20.52 31.16 -1.75
CA SER A 290 21.37 30.60 -2.80
C SER A 290 22.51 29.81 -2.14
N VAL A 291 22.21 28.57 -1.76
CA VAL A 291 23.20 27.61 -1.25
C VAL A 291 24.18 27.30 -2.37
N ALA A 292 25.42 27.74 -2.17
CA ALA A 292 26.54 27.54 -3.08
C ALA A 292 26.68 26.05 -3.45
N GLU A 293 26.56 25.76 -4.73
CA GLU A 293 26.92 24.48 -5.32
C GLU A 293 28.41 24.22 -5.05
N HIS A 294 28.67 23.30 -4.12
CA HIS A 294 30.00 22.76 -3.89
C HIS A 294 30.28 21.74 -5.00
N ASP A 295 31.03 22.19 -6.02
CA ASP A 295 31.73 21.34 -6.97
C ASP A 295 32.64 20.36 -6.21
N VAL A 296 32.15 19.12 -6.03
CA VAL A 296 32.97 17.99 -5.61
C VAL A 296 33.47 17.29 -6.88
N PRO A 297 34.79 17.27 -7.15
CA PRO A 297 35.32 16.47 -8.24
C PRO A 297 35.17 14.98 -7.89
N LEU A 298 34.32 14.29 -8.66
CA LEU A 298 34.27 12.83 -8.69
C LEU A 298 35.53 12.33 -9.42
N ASP A 299 36.54 11.93 -8.65
CA ASP A 299 37.58 11.00 -9.12
C ASP A 299 36.90 9.65 -9.38
N THR A 300 36.60 9.37 -10.64
CA THR A 300 36.21 8.04 -11.10
C THR A 300 37.46 7.22 -11.37
N ASP A 301 37.93 6.51 -10.34
CA ASP A 301 38.87 5.42 -10.52
C ASP A 301 38.18 4.31 -11.34
N VAL A 302 38.59 4.23 -12.61
CA VAL A 302 38.28 3.16 -13.55
C VAL A 302 38.91 1.88 -13.02
N VAL A 303 38.10 1.00 -12.43
CA VAL A 303 38.49 -0.36 -12.13
C VAL A 303 38.30 -1.19 -13.39
N ASP A 304 39.39 -1.39 -14.14
CA ASP A 304 39.48 -2.42 -15.18
C ASP A 304 39.25 -3.80 -14.51
N THR A 305 38.07 -4.37 -14.67
CA THR A 305 37.85 -5.79 -14.38
C THR A 305 38.28 -6.61 -15.57
N ASP A 306 39.45 -7.24 -15.43
CA ASP A 306 39.97 -8.25 -16.34
C ASP A 306 38.92 -9.31 -16.67
N VAL A 307 38.62 -9.41 -17.96
CA VAL A 307 37.82 -10.48 -18.57
C VAL A 307 38.64 -11.77 -18.49
N VAL A 308 38.21 -12.70 -17.64
CA VAL A 308 38.75 -14.06 -17.60
C VAL A 308 38.08 -14.86 -18.71
N ASP A 309 38.81 -15.05 -19.82
CA ASP A 309 38.52 -16.04 -20.86
C ASP A 309 38.61 -17.45 -20.25
N THR A 310 37.47 -18.05 -19.91
CA THR A 310 37.37 -19.50 -19.73
C THR A 310 37.16 -20.17 -21.08
N ALA A 311 38.26 -20.63 -21.67
CA ALA A 311 38.25 -21.59 -22.76
C ALA A 311 37.62 -22.91 -22.27
N GLY A 312 36.41 -23.19 -22.74
CA GLY A 312 35.75 -24.48 -22.59
C GLY A 312 36.32 -25.48 -23.60
N GLU A 313 37.09 -26.41 -23.06
CA GLU A 313 37.65 -27.62 -23.64
C GLU A 313 36.53 -28.47 -24.32
N GLN A 314 36.67 -28.70 -25.62
CA GLN A 314 35.97 -29.76 -26.35
C GLN A 314 36.76 -31.05 -26.15
N ASP A 315 36.13 -32.08 -25.58
CA ASP A 315 36.59 -33.46 -25.69
C ASP A 315 35.43 -34.35 -26.16
N ASP A 316 35.80 -35.28 -27.05
CA ASP A 316 35.03 -36.27 -27.81
C ASP A 316 34.18 -37.25 -26.96
#